data_AF-X1QU51-F1
#
_entry.id   AF-X1QU51-F1
#
_cell.length_a   1.000
_cell.length_b   1.000
_cell.length_c   1.000
_cell.angle_alpha   90.00
_cell.angle_beta   90.00
_cell.angle_gamma   90.00
#
_symmetry.space_group_name_H-M   'P 1'
#
loop_
_entity.id
_entity.type
_entity.pdbx_description
1 polymer ?
#
loop_
_entity_poly.entity_id
_entity_poly.type
_entity_poly.pdbx_seq_one_letter_code
_entity_poly.pdbx_strand_id
1 'polypeptide(L)' 'EFALLTANYALLEEELLREINQLKIGVQGLGGLTTCLGVNIEHFATHMAGLPVGVNISCYALREATRVLNV' A
#
# COMPACT_ATOMS: atom_id res chain seq x y z
N GLU A 1 -17.94 -7.79 -11.63
CA GLU A 1 -17.50 -6.38 -11.71
C GLU A 1 -16.63 -5.96 -10.52
N PHE A 2 -17.15 -5.97 -9.28
CA PHE A 2 -16.37 -5.58 -8.09
C PHE A 2 -15.12 -6.45 -7.84
N ALA A 3 -15.23 -7.78 -7.98
CA ALA A 3 -14.09 -8.69 -7.80
C ALA A 3 -12.95 -8.47 -8.83
N LEU A 4 -13.27 -8.04 -10.05
CA LEU A 4 -12.26 -7.72 -11.08
C LEU A 4 -11.53 -6.42 -10.75
N LEU A 5 -12.24 -5.43 -10.19
CA LEU A 5 -11.64 -4.19 -9.73
C LEU A 5 -10.65 -4.46 -8.58
N THR A 6 -11.03 -5.28 -7.60
CA THR A 6 -10.13 -5.68 -6.50
C THR A 6 -8.89 -6.43 -7.03
N ALA A 7 -9.06 -7.29 -8.03
CA ALA A 7 -7.94 -7.98 -8.67
C ALA A 7 -6.97 -7.00 -9.36
N ASN A 8 -7.48 -5.95 -10.00
CA ASN A 8 -6.64 -4.92 -10.63
C ASN A 8 -5.81 -4.15 -9.59
N TYR A 9 -6.40 -3.81 -8.43
CA TYR A 9 -5.66 -3.14 -7.36
C TYR A 9 -4.61 -4.04 -6.71
N ALA A 10 -4.88 -5.34 -6.56
CA ALA A 10 -3.89 -6.29 -6.07
C ALA A 10 -2.67 -6.39 -7.01
N LEU A 11 -2.90 -6.41 -8.33
CA LEU A 11 -1.81 -6.36 -9.31
C LEU A 11 -1.01 -5.06 -9.23
N LEU A 12 -1.70 -3.93 -9.00
CA LEU A 12 -1.06 -2.64 -8.83
C LEU A 12 -0.21 -2.58 -7.54
N GLU A 13 -0.66 -3.19 -6.44
CA GLU A 13 0.14 -3.33 -5.22
C GLU A 13 1.45 -4.08 -5.48
N GLU A 14 1.38 -5.20 -6.21
CA GLU A 14 2.57 -5.98 -6.58
C GLU A 14 3.53 -5.22 -7.50
N GLU A 15 2.98 -4.48 -8.46
CA GLU A 15 3.75 -3.62 -9.38
C GLU A 15 4.46 -2.51 -8.60
N LEU A 16 3.73 -1.75 -7.78
CA LEU A 16 4.28 -0.66 -6.98
C LEU A 16 5.33 -1.17 -5.99
N LEU A 17 5.10 -2.30 -5.32
CA LEU A 17 6.09 -2.88 -4.41
C LEU A 17 7.40 -3.21 -5.13
N ARG A 18 7.30 -3.73 -6.36
CA ARG A 18 8.47 -4.03 -7.20
C ARG A 18 9.19 -2.75 -7.61
N GLU A 19 8.47 -1.75 -8.11
CA GLU A 19 9.04 -0.48 -8.54
C GLU A 19 9.72 0.26 -7.38
N ILE A 20 9.09 0.33 -6.22
CA ILE A 20 9.66 0.98 -5.02
C ILE A 20 10.98 0.31 -4.61
N ASN A 21 11.05 -1.02 -4.67
CA ASN A 21 12.28 -1.78 -4.37
C ASN A 21 13.34 -1.69 -5.50
N GLN A 22 12.95 -1.33 -6.72
CA GLN A 22 13.88 -1.03 -7.81
C GLN A 22 14.56 0.33 -7.66
N LEU A 23 14.00 1.27 -6.88
CA LEU A 23 14.64 2.56 -6.60
C LEU A 23 15.96 2.45 -5.82
N LYS A 24 16.24 1.29 -5.20
CA LYS A 24 17.47 1.00 -4.43
C LYS A 24 17.79 1.98 -3.31
N ILE A 25 16.77 2.68 -2.80
CA ILE A 25 16.89 3.59 -1.64
C ILE A 25 17.30 2.80 -0.40
N GLY A 26 16.71 1.63 -0.19
CA GLY A 26 17.03 0.75 0.93
C GLY A 26 16.62 1.30 2.30
N VAL A 27 16.98 0.57 3.36
CA VAL A 27 16.59 0.91 4.73
C VAL A 27 17.22 2.24 5.13
N GLN A 28 16.39 3.19 5.60
CA GLN A 28 16.83 4.54 6.00
C GLN A 28 17.58 5.32 4.91
N GLY A 29 17.46 4.94 3.63
CA GLY A 29 18.20 5.60 2.54
C GLY A 29 19.67 5.20 2.41
N LEU A 30 20.09 4.11 3.08
CA LEU A 30 21.48 3.63 3.06
C LEU A 30 21.82 2.75 1.84
N GLY A 31 20.92 2.69 0.86
CA GLY A 31 21.03 1.78 -0.27
C GLY A 31 20.58 0.36 0.07
N GLY A 32 20.41 -0.46 -0.96
CA GLY A 32 20.11 -1.89 -0.81
C GLY A 32 19.00 -2.37 -1.73
N LEU A 33 18.54 -3.61 -1.51
CA LEU A 33 17.54 -4.25 -2.36
C LEU A 33 16.11 -4.02 -1.91
N THR A 34 15.90 -3.73 -0.63
CA THR A 34 14.58 -3.65 0.00
C THR A 34 14.38 -2.28 0.63
N THR A 35 13.54 -1.47 -0.01
CA THR A 35 13.06 -0.17 0.46
C THR A 35 11.73 -0.31 1.19
N CYS A 36 10.83 -1.16 0.67
CA CYS A 36 9.47 -1.32 1.17
C CYS A 36 9.12 -2.80 1.33
N LEU A 37 8.40 -3.13 2.41
CA LEU A 37 8.01 -4.50 2.75
C LEU A 37 6.65 -4.90 2.16
N GLY A 38 5.79 -3.93 1.88
CA GLY A 38 4.45 -4.16 1.36
C GLY A 38 3.76 -2.86 0.98
N VAL A 39 2.82 -2.96 0.04
CA VAL A 39 1.95 -1.88 -0.40
C VAL A 39 0.52 -2.37 -0.27
N ASN A 40 -0.37 -1.53 0.26
CA ASN A 40 -1.78 -1.83 0.38
C ASN A 40 -2.58 -0.63 -0.14
N ILE A 41 -3.57 -0.88 -0.99
CA ILE A 41 -4.40 0.11 -1.66
C ILE A 41 -5.84 -0.06 -1.19
N GLU A 42 -6.34 0.96 -0.51
CA GLU A 42 -7.77 1.10 -0.24
C GLU A 42 -8.39 2.02 -1.27
N HIS A 43 -9.49 1.59 -1.89
CA HIS A 43 -10.16 2.35 -2.94
C HIS A 43 -11.64 2.56 -2.60
N PHE A 44 -12.14 3.75 -2.91
CA PHE A 44 -13.51 4.17 -2.64
C PHE A 44 -14.07 4.96 -3.81
N ALA A 45 -15.40 4.99 -3.93
CA ALA A 45 -16.06 5.82 -4.94
C ALA A 45 -15.80 7.31 -4.69
N THR A 46 -15.64 8.08 -5.75
CA THR A 46 -15.43 9.53 -5.71
C THR A 46 -16.27 10.22 -6.79
N HIS A 47 -16.47 11.53 -6.66
CA HIS A 47 -17.12 12.34 -7.68
C HIS A 47 -16.29 12.33 -8.96
N MET A 48 -16.88 12.13 -10.14
CA MET A 48 -16.14 11.98 -11.41
C MET A 48 -15.20 13.15 -11.74
N ALA A 49 -15.49 14.35 -11.24
CA ALA A 49 -14.63 15.54 -11.42
C ALA A 49 -13.43 15.60 -10.46
N GLY A 50 -13.25 14.62 -9.56
CA GLY A 50 -12.18 14.61 -8.57
C GLY A 50 -11.67 13.21 -8.25
N LEU A 51 -10.35 13.07 -8.11
CA LEU A 51 -9.70 11.83 -7.72
C LEU A 51 -8.79 12.11 -6.51
N PRO A 52 -9.34 12.13 -5.27
CA PRO A 52 -8.53 12.30 -4.08
C PRO A 52 -7.63 11.07 -3.91
N VAL A 53 -6.34 11.29 -3.68
CA VAL A 53 -5.35 10.24 -3.44
C VAL A 53 -4.56 10.60 -2.19
N GLY A 54 -4.47 9.65 -1.26
CA GLY A 54 -3.64 9.74 -0.06
C GLY A 54 -2.56 8.67 -0.07
N VAL A 55 -1.35 9.02 0.36
CA VAL A 55 -0.27 8.07 0.56
C VAL A 55 0.14 8.12 2.03
N ASN A 56 0.08 6.97 2.69
CA ASN A 56 0.53 6.82 4.08
C ASN A 56 1.72 5.86 4.12
N ILE A 57 2.69 6.15 4.98
CA ILE A 57 3.90 5.33 5.16
C ILE A 57 3.96 4.88 6.60
N SER A 58 3.98 3.56 6.78
CA SER A 58 4.25 2.95 8.09
C SER A 58 5.74 2.72 8.27
N CYS A 59 6.25 3.01 9.46
CA CYS A 59 7.67 2.83 9.79
C CYS A 59 7.95 1.40 10.28
N TYR A 60 9.21 1.14 10.63
CA TYR A 60 9.65 -0.15 11.17
C TYR A 60 8.91 -0.56 12.46
N ALA A 61 8.35 0.39 13.20
CA ALA A 61 7.59 0.17 14.42
C ALA A 61 6.07 0.18 14.14
N LEU A 62 5.64 -0.53 13.09
CA LEU A 62 4.23 -0.76 12.79
C LEU A 62 3.60 -1.49 13.99
N ARG A 63 2.66 -0.82 14.65
CA ARG A 63 1.97 -1.33 15.84
C ARG A 63 0.49 -1.20 15.60
N GLU A 64 -0.17 -2.34 15.41
CA GLU A 64 -1.63 -2.43 15.30
C GLU A 64 -2.15 -3.54 16.22
N ALA A 65 -3.37 -3.37 16.73
CA ALA A 65 -4.06 -4.36 17.52
C ALA A 65 -5.57 -4.23 17.31
N THR A 66 -6.23 -5.34 17.01
CA THR A 66 -7.68 -5.42 16.83
C THR A 66 -8.27 -6.39 17.84
N ARG A 67 -9.38 -6.01 18.47
CA ARG A 67 -10.11 -6.87 19.41
C ARG A 67 -11.60 -6.85 19.10
N VAL A 68 -12.18 -8.04 18.92
CA VAL A 68 -13.63 -8.23 18.81
C VAL A 68 -14.21 -8.39 20.21
N LEU A 69 -15.21 -7.58 20.55
CA LEU A 69 -15.99 -7.73 21.78
C LEU A 69 -17.31 -8.41 21.41
N ASN A 70 -17.51 -9.63 21.88
CA ASN A 70 -18.80 -10.31 21.78
C ASN A 70 -19.64 -9.82 22.96
N VAL A 71 -20.62 -8.95 22.67
CA VAL A 71 -21.69 -8.56 23.60
C VAL A 71 -22.91 -9.40 23.31
#